data_AF-A0A0B7MQC9-F1
#
_entry.id   AF-A0A0B7MQC9-F1
#
_cell.length_a   1.000
_cell.length_b   1.000
_cell.length_c   1.000
_cell.angle_alpha   90.00
_cell.angle_beta   90.00
_cell.angle_gamma   90.00
#
_symmetry.space_group_name_H-M   'P 1'
#
loop_
_entity.id
_entity.type
_entity.pdbx_description
1 polymer ?
#
loop_
_entity_poly.entity_id
_entity_poly.type
_entity_poly.pdbx_seq_one_letter_code
_entity_poly.pdbx_strand_id
1 'polypeptide(L)'
;MRKLKRSKILAVLMFCIFAASTMMLSGCGSDAEASRNWTLVNPEGATEVASLQLNEHPKSLEGKTVGLVWNSKENGDNLLNTIAEELEKTVKDVKVVKIYEEIPESQGYGPNIFTQEVIGKIQALKPDLVIAAQAD
;
A
#
# COMPACT_ATOMS: atom_id res chain seq x y z
N MET A 1 -13.66 -82.55 3.03
CA MET A 1 -12.51 -81.92 2.33
C MET A 1 -12.82 -80.63 1.55
N ARG A 2 -14.06 -80.37 1.11
CA ARG A 2 -14.42 -79.19 0.28
C ARG A 2 -14.51 -77.85 1.03
N LYS A 3 -14.81 -77.85 2.34
CA LYS A 3 -14.85 -76.63 3.18
C LYS A 3 -13.45 -76.08 3.53
N LEU A 4 -12.46 -76.95 3.78
CA LEU A 4 -11.07 -76.54 4.05
C LEU A 4 -10.41 -75.86 2.83
N LYS A 5 -10.70 -76.32 1.61
CA LYS A 5 -10.19 -75.72 0.37
C LYS A 5 -10.77 -74.32 0.14
N ARG A 6 -12.05 -74.11 0.45
CA ARG A 6 -12.71 -72.78 0.34
C ARG A 6 -12.20 -71.77 1.36
N SER A 7 -11.93 -72.19 2.60
CA SER A 7 -11.33 -71.33 3.63
C SER A 7 -9.91 -70.89 3.27
N LYS A 8 -9.08 -71.79 2.71
CA LYS A 8 -7.73 -71.44 2.24
C LYS A 8 -7.77 -70.48 1.05
N ILE A 9 -8.69 -70.69 0.10
CA ILE A 9 -8.87 -69.77 -1.04
C ILE A 9 -9.34 -68.39 -0.56
N LEU A 10 -10.28 -68.33 0.38
CA LEU A 10 -10.78 -67.08 0.94
C LEU A 10 -9.68 -66.31 1.71
N ALA A 11 -8.83 -67.03 2.46
CA ALA A 11 -7.71 -66.45 3.18
C ALA A 11 -6.64 -65.89 2.23
N VAL A 12 -6.33 -66.61 1.14
CA VAL A 12 -5.41 -66.12 0.10
C VAL A 12 -5.97 -64.89 -0.59
N LEU A 13 -7.28 -64.87 -0.89
CA LEU A 13 -7.91 -63.74 -1.56
C LEU A 13 -7.95 -62.48 -0.66
N MET A 14 -8.21 -62.66 0.64
CA MET A 14 -8.11 -61.59 1.63
C MET A 14 -6.68 -61.06 1.78
N PHE A 15 -5.68 -61.95 1.77
CA PHE A 15 -4.27 -61.55 1.83
C PHE A 15 -3.85 -60.76 0.57
N CYS A 16 -4.30 -61.19 -0.62
CA CYS A 16 -4.06 -60.47 -1.86
C CYS A 16 -4.72 -59.08 -1.87
N ILE A 17 -5.96 -58.96 -1.37
CA ILE A 17 -6.64 -57.67 -1.26
C ILE A 17 -5.89 -56.76 -0.28
N PHE A 18 -5.46 -57.28 0.86
CA PHE A 18 -4.71 -56.50 1.84
C PHE A 18 -3.36 -56.02 1.29
N ALA A 19 -2.62 -56.89 0.59
CA ALA A 19 -1.35 -56.54 -0.04
C ALA A 19 -1.50 -55.53 -1.20
N ALA A 20 -2.57 -55.63 -1.99
CA ALA A 20 -2.86 -54.65 -3.04
C ALA A 20 -3.22 -53.27 -2.44
N SER A 21 -3.99 -53.25 -1.36
CA SER A 21 -4.38 -52.00 -0.68
C SER A 21 -3.19 -51.30 -0.02
N THR A 22 -2.22 -52.02 0.55
CA THR A 22 -1.02 -51.41 1.15
C THR A 22 -0.06 -50.85 0.11
N MET A 23 0.00 -51.44 -1.08
CA MET A 23 0.78 -50.89 -2.21
C MET A 23 0.18 -49.59 -2.77
N MET A 24 -1.16 -49.47 -2.80
CA MET A 24 -1.81 -48.24 -3.30
C MET A 24 -1.69 -47.04 -2.36
N LEU A 25 -1.44 -47.23 -1.07
CA LEU A 25 -1.24 -46.12 -0.11
C LEU A 25 0.17 -45.49 -0.18
N SER A 26 1.15 -46.15 -0.81
CA SER A 26 2.55 -45.67 -0.85
C SER A 26 2.83 -44.63 -1.95
N GLY A 27 1.80 -44.18 -2.69
CA GLY A 27 1.96 -43.28 -3.85
C GLY A 27 1.88 -41.77 -3.56
N CYS A 28 1.57 -41.33 -2.34
CA CYS A 28 1.29 -39.91 -2.07
C CYS A 28 2.50 -39.08 -1.57
N GLY A 29 3.73 -39.57 -1.69
CA GLY A 29 4.90 -38.94 -1.06
C GLY A 29 6.04 -38.47 -1.98
N SER A 30 5.98 -38.71 -3.29
CA SER A 30 7.17 -38.60 -4.15
C SER A 30 7.63 -37.18 -4.46
N ASP A 31 6.73 -36.19 -4.42
CA ASP A 31 7.01 -34.82 -4.93
C ASP A 31 6.92 -33.71 -3.86
N ALA A 32 6.74 -34.07 -2.59
CA ALA A 32 6.56 -33.07 -1.52
C ALA A 32 7.86 -32.33 -1.13
N GLU A 33 9.04 -32.89 -1.44
CA GLU A 33 10.34 -32.34 -1.00
C GLU A 33 11.40 -32.27 -2.13
N ALA A 34 11.02 -31.85 -3.33
CA ALA A 34 12.05 -31.45 -4.30
C ALA A 34 12.76 -30.19 -3.78
N SER A 35 14.09 -30.24 -3.61
CA SER A 35 14.90 -29.10 -3.15
C SER A 35 14.69 -27.91 -4.09
N ARG A 36 14.07 -26.84 -3.59
CA ARG A 36 13.86 -25.64 -4.38
C ARG A 36 15.13 -24.80 -4.39
N ASN A 37 15.68 -24.55 -5.58
CA ASN A 37 16.76 -23.59 -5.74
C ASN A 37 16.18 -22.17 -5.66
N TRP A 38 16.45 -21.50 -4.55
CA TRP A 38 16.12 -20.10 -4.37
C TRP A 38 17.26 -19.24 -4.91
N THR A 39 16.93 -18.30 -5.80
CA THR A 39 17.87 -17.24 -6.17
C THR A 39 17.54 -16.02 -5.31
N LEU A 40 18.48 -15.63 -4.44
CA LEU A 40 18.37 -14.38 -3.71
C LEU A 40 18.57 -13.24 -4.73
N VAL A 41 17.47 -12.62 -5.11
CA VAL A 41 17.49 -11.35 -5.85
C VAL A 41 17.51 -10.22 -4.83
N ASN A 42 18.57 -9.42 -4.85
CA ASN A 42 18.54 -8.08 -4.29
C ASN A 42 18.15 -7.13 -5.43
N PRO A 43 16.85 -6.82 -5.62
CA PRO A 43 16.51 -5.73 -6.52
C PRO A 43 17.04 -4.45 -5.87
N GLU A 44 18.22 -4.02 -6.29
CA GLU A 44 18.59 -2.62 -6.18
C GLU A 44 17.51 -1.88 -6.97
N GLY A 45 16.51 -1.37 -6.26
CA GLY A 45 15.48 -0.54 -6.86
C GLY A 45 16.21 0.61 -7.51
N ALA A 46 16.30 0.60 -8.84
CA ALA A 46 16.85 1.69 -9.60
C ALA A 46 15.93 2.89 -9.40
N THR A 47 16.18 3.64 -8.33
CA THR A 47 15.57 4.95 -8.15
C THR A 47 16.31 5.86 -9.12
N GLU A 48 15.64 6.25 -10.20
CA GLU A 48 16.06 7.45 -10.92
C GLU A 48 16.03 8.60 -9.92
N VAL A 49 17.19 8.92 -9.35
CA VAL A 49 17.38 10.12 -8.54
C VAL A 49 17.48 11.27 -9.54
N ALA A 50 16.33 11.67 -10.08
CA ALA A 50 16.24 12.92 -10.81
C ALA A 50 16.69 14.03 -9.84
N SER A 51 17.67 14.82 -10.26
CA SER A 51 18.14 15.95 -9.44
C SER A 51 16.99 16.96 -9.31
N LEU A 52 16.33 16.96 -8.15
CA LEU A 52 15.29 17.94 -7.84
C LEU A 52 15.96 19.28 -7.54
N GLN A 53 15.68 20.29 -8.35
CA GLN A 53 16.05 21.67 -8.01
C GLN A 53 15.05 22.17 -6.96
N LEU A 54 15.53 22.39 -5.74
CA LEU A 54 14.71 22.96 -4.67
C LEU A 54 14.45 24.44 -4.95
N ASN A 55 13.22 24.87 -4.73
CA ASN A 55 12.88 26.29 -4.76
C ASN A 55 13.55 27.01 -3.58
N GLU A 56 13.93 28.27 -3.78
CA GLU A 56 14.41 29.11 -2.69
C GLU A 56 13.30 29.31 -1.65
N HIS A 57 13.66 29.21 -0.37
CA HIS A 57 12.73 29.47 0.71
C HIS A 57 12.34 30.96 0.72
N PRO A 58 11.04 31.30 0.70
CA PRO A 58 10.62 32.69 0.74
C PRO A 58 11.01 33.34 2.07
N LYS A 59 11.55 34.56 2.01
CA LYS A 59 11.93 35.34 3.21
C LYS A 59 10.72 35.95 3.93
N SER A 60 9.58 36.03 3.25
CA SER A 60 8.31 36.56 3.75
C SER A 60 7.15 35.93 2.98
N LEU A 61 5.99 35.86 3.63
CA LEU A 61 4.72 35.42 3.04
C LEU A 61 3.81 36.59 2.63
N GLU A 62 4.28 37.83 2.75
CA GLU A 62 3.49 39.00 2.36
C GLU A 62 3.16 38.99 0.86
N GLY A 63 1.89 39.21 0.53
CA GLY A 63 1.41 39.16 -0.85
C GLY A 63 1.43 37.77 -1.49
N LYS A 64 1.73 36.71 -0.73
CA LYS A 64 1.89 35.34 -1.23
C LYS A 64 0.62 34.51 -1.07
N THR A 65 0.49 33.50 -1.93
CA THR A 65 -0.57 32.49 -1.80
C THR A 65 -0.04 31.27 -1.04
N VAL A 66 -0.64 30.98 0.11
CA VAL A 66 -0.32 29.81 0.93
C VAL A 66 -1.43 28.78 0.79
N GLY A 67 -1.12 27.62 0.23
CA GLY A 67 -2.02 26.48 0.13
C GLY A 67 -1.94 25.58 1.36
N LEU A 68 -3.08 25.19 1.92
CA LEU A 68 -3.18 24.26 3.05
C LEU A 68 -3.75 22.92 2.59
N VAL A 69 -3.01 21.83 2.77
CA VAL A 69 -3.44 20.47 2.40
C VAL A 69 -3.61 19.59 3.63
N TRP A 70 -4.65 18.76 3.63
CA TRP A 70 -5.02 17.89 4.74
C TRP A 70 -5.16 16.44 4.29
N ASN A 71 -4.54 15.52 5.03
CA ASN A 71 -4.62 14.08 4.75
C ASN A 71 -5.91 13.40 5.29
N SER A 72 -6.92 14.20 5.66
CA SER A 72 -8.19 13.74 6.26
C SER A 72 -8.10 13.05 7.62
N LYS A 73 -6.94 13.04 8.26
CA LYS A 73 -6.83 12.50 9.62
C LYS A 73 -7.40 13.45 10.66
N GLU A 74 -7.86 12.89 11.76
CA GLU A 74 -8.62 13.56 12.80
C GLU A 74 -7.96 14.87 13.26
N ASN A 75 -8.75 15.95 13.31
CA ASN A 75 -8.34 17.28 13.76
C ASN A 75 -7.24 17.97 12.94
N GLY A 76 -6.78 17.39 11.82
CA GLY A 76 -5.83 18.09 10.96
C GLY A 76 -6.45 19.35 10.32
N ASP A 77 -7.74 19.33 10.04
CA ASP A 77 -8.54 20.48 9.63
C ASP A 77 -8.58 21.56 10.71
N ASN A 78 -8.78 21.20 11.98
CA ASN A 78 -8.79 22.16 13.10
C ASN A 78 -7.45 22.89 13.24
N LEU A 79 -6.33 22.15 13.12
CA LEU A 79 -4.99 22.73 13.11
C LEU A 79 -4.82 23.69 11.92
N LEU A 80 -5.17 23.25 10.72
CA LEU A 80 -5.01 24.06 9.50
C LEU A 80 -5.91 25.30 9.49
N ASN A 81 -7.13 25.21 10.05
CA ASN A 81 -8.01 26.36 10.24
C ASN A 81 -7.36 27.39 11.16
N THR A 82 -6.77 26.95 12.28
CA THR A 82 -6.06 27.84 13.20
C THR A 82 -4.85 28.50 12.52
N ILE A 83 -4.10 27.75 11.72
CA ILE A 83 -2.97 28.27 10.94
C ILE A 83 -3.45 29.31 9.93
N ALA A 84 -4.56 29.05 9.23
CA ALA A 84 -5.13 29.99 8.27
C ALA A 84 -5.48 31.32 8.93
N GLU A 85 -6.19 31.26 10.06
CA GLU A 85 -6.59 32.45 10.83
C GLU A 85 -5.38 33.26 11.29
N GLU A 86 -4.34 32.60 11.83
CA GLU A 86 -3.15 33.30 12.31
C GLU A 86 -2.34 33.91 11.16
N LEU A 87 -2.24 33.22 10.01
CA LEU A 87 -1.57 33.75 8.82
C LEU A 87 -2.28 35.01 8.32
N GLU A 88 -3.61 34.96 8.13
CA GLU A 88 -4.40 36.10 7.64
C GLU A 88 -4.33 37.30 8.59
N LYS A 89 -4.18 37.04 9.90
CA LYS A 89 -4.06 38.09 10.91
C LYS A 89 -2.67 38.72 10.99
N THR A 90 -1.62 37.93 10.81
CA THR A 90 -0.24 38.37 11.09
C THR A 90 0.56 38.74 9.84
N VAL A 91 0.22 38.16 8.69
CA VAL A 91 0.93 38.37 7.44
C VAL A 91 0.13 39.29 6.55
N LYS A 92 0.73 40.44 6.20
CA LYS A 92 0.08 41.42 5.35
C LYS A 92 -0.16 40.87 3.94
N ASP A 93 -1.36 41.10 3.41
CA ASP A 93 -1.75 40.75 2.03
C ASP A 93 -1.56 39.27 1.66
N VAL A 94 -1.46 38.36 2.65
CA VAL A 94 -1.39 36.92 2.38
C VAL A 94 -2.73 36.42 1.87
N LYS A 95 -2.70 35.49 0.92
CA LYS A 95 -3.87 34.75 0.46
C LYS A 95 -3.76 33.31 0.94
N VAL A 96 -4.57 32.91 1.91
CA VAL A 96 -4.63 31.51 2.35
C VAL A 96 -5.68 30.77 1.54
N VAL A 97 -5.33 29.58 1.05
CA VAL A 97 -6.24 28.71 0.30
C VAL A 97 -6.30 27.36 0.97
N LYS A 98 -7.48 27.01 1.50
CA LYS A 98 -7.74 25.69 2.08
C LYS A 98 -8.02 24.71 0.95
N ILE A 99 -6.97 24.07 0.46
CA ILE A 99 -7.02 23.19 -0.71
C ILE A 99 -7.97 22.03 -0.47
N TYR A 100 -8.06 21.53 0.77
CA TYR A 100 -9.00 20.47 1.13
C TYR A 100 -10.47 20.90 1.02
N GLU A 101 -10.80 22.20 1.07
CA GLU A 101 -12.17 22.70 0.87
C GLU A 101 -12.44 22.98 -0.62
N GLU A 102 -11.49 23.61 -1.31
CA GLU A 102 -11.60 23.97 -2.73
C GLU A 102 -11.48 22.77 -3.68
N ILE A 103 -10.70 21.76 -3.28
CA ILE A 103 -10.45 20.53 -4.01
C ILE A 103 -10.71 19.36 -3.05
N PRO A 104 -11.97 18.96 -2.84
CA PRO A 104 -12.31 17.86 -1.93
C PRO A 104 -11.62 16.54 -2.30
N GLU A 105 -11.23 16.33 -3.56
CA GLU A 105 -10.50 15.13 -3.99
C GLU A 105 -9.05 15.09 -3.51
N SER A 106 -8.52 16.22 -3.01
CA SER A 106 -7.20 16.28 -2.36
C SER A 106 -7.21 15.72 -0.94
N GLN A 107 -8.40 15.45 -0.38
CA GLN A 107 -8.58 14.86 0.94
C GLN A 107 -8.29 13.37 0.90
N GLY A 108 -7.33 12.93 1.72
CA GLY A 108 -7.10 11.52 1.99
C GLY A 108 -5.66 11.17 2.31
N TYR A 109 -5.42 9.88 2.54
CA TYR A 109 -4.12 9.35 2.91
C TYR A 109 -3.43 8.62 1.76
N GLY A 110 -2.14 8.91 1.59
CA GLY A 110 -1.25 8.19 0.69
C GLY A 110 -1.06 8.85 -0.69
N PRO A 111 -0.07 8.36 -1.47
CA PRO A 111 0.35 8.99 -2.72
C PRO A 111 -0.72 8.94 -3.82
N ASN A 112 -1.68 8.01 -3.73
CA ASN A 112 -2.72 7.83 -4.75
C ASN A 112 -3.76 8.96 -4.77
N ILE A 113 -3.83 9.76 -3.71
CA ILE A 113 -4.74 10.92 -3.62
C ILE A 113 -4.26 12.05 -4.51
N PHE A 114 -2.96 12.32 -4.52
CA PHE A 114 -2.33 13.35 -5.34
C PHE A 114 -2.06 12.84 -6.76
N THR A 115 -3.13 12.49 -7.48
CA THR A 115 -3.07 12.17 -8.90
C THR A 115 -2.63 13.40 -9.72
N GLN A 116 -2.19 13.18 -10.96
CA GLN A 116 -1.82 14.29 -11.87
C GLN A 116 -2.96 15.30 -12.08
N GLU A 117 -4.21 14.85 -12.04
CA GLU A 117 -5.37 15.74 -12.11
C GLU A 117 -5.47 16.64 -10.88
N VAL A 118 -5.38 16.05 -9.68
CA VAL A 118 -5.43 16.81 -8.41
C VAL A 118 -4.26 17.77 -8.32
N ILE A 119 -3.05 17.34 -8.69
CA ILE A 119 -1.86 18.20 -8.76
C ILE A 119 -2.08 19.35 -9.75
N GLY A 120 -2.65 19.08 -10.92
CA GLY A 120 -2.97 20.11 -11.92
C GLY A 120 -3.96 21.15 -11.39
N LYS A 121 -5.00 20.73 -10.66
CA LYS A 121 -5.95 21.64 -9.99
C LYS A 121 -5.23 22.48 -8.93
N ILE A 122 -4.36 21.88 -8.11
CA ILE A 122 -3.57 22.60 -7.09
C ILE A 122 -2.62 23.62 -7.75
N GLN A 123 -1.95 23.26 -8.83
CA GLN A 123 -1.07 24.16 -9.58
C GLN A 123 -1.84 25.35 -10.18
N ALA A 124 -3.09 25.14 -10.61
CA ALA A 124 -3.94 26.21 -11.13
C ALA A 124 -4.28 27.27 -10.06
N LEU A 125 -4.27 26.89 -8.77
CA LEU A 125 -4.40 27.81 -7.64
C LEU A 125 -3.16 28.69 -7.43
N LYS A 126 -2.04 28.35 -8.09
CA LYS A 126 -0.73 29.04 -8.01
C LYS A 126 -0.27 29.30 -6.57
N PRO A 127 -0.20 28.29 -5.69
CA PRO A 127 0.38 28.47 -4.37
C PRO A 127 1.88 28.79 -4.50
N ASP A 128 2.33 29.80 -3.76
CA ASP A 128 3.77 30.09 -3.58
C ASP A 128 4.40 29.15 -2.54
N LEU A 129 3.59 28.70 -1.56
CA LEU A 129 3.98 27.75 -0.52
C LEU A 129 2.81 26.80 -0.24
N VAL A 130 3.10 25.53 -0.01
CA VAL A 130 2.12 24.54 0.47
C VAL A 130 2.52 24.07 1.86
N ILE A 131 1.58 24.15 2.81
CA ILE A 131 1.71 23.62 4.17
C ILE A 131 0.78 22.42 4.28
N ALA A 132 1.34 21.27 4.67
CA ALA A 132 0.59 20.04 4.85
C ALA A 132 0.46 19.71 6.33
N ALA A 133 -0.76 19.35 6.77
CA ALA A 133 -0.93 18.69 8.04
C ALA A 133 -0.82 17.17 7.86
N GLN A 134 0.21 16.60 8.47
CA GLN A 134 0.29 15.17 8.74
C GLN A 134 -0.15 14.95 10.19
N ALA A 135 -1.30 14.31 10.39
CA ALA A 135 -1.55 13.60 11.64
C ALA A 135 -1.04 12.16 11.50
N ASP A 136 -0.57 11.56 12.60
CA ASP A 136 -0.18 10.15 12.71
C ASP A 136 -1.26 9.36 13.46
#